data_AF-A0A7C1FQL0-F1
#
_entry.id   AF-A0A7C1FQL0-F1
#
_cell.length_a   1.000
_cell.length_b   1.000
_cell.length_c   1.000
_cell.angle_alpha   90.00
_cell.angle_beta   90.00
_cell.angle_gamma   90.00
#
_symmetry.space_group_name_H-M   'P 1'
#
loop_
_entity.id
_entity.type
_entity.pdbx_description
1 polymer ?
#
loop_
_entity_poly.entity_id
_entity_poly.type
_entity_poly.pdbx_seq_one_letter_code
_entity_poly.pdbx_strand_id
1 'polypeptide(L)'
;LLIPLGALVTAVFRTLVGVSTFGTFSPVLLALSFVYADWRTGLLVFGAVFGLGLASRAMLERLKLLLVPRLSVVLTLVVLSIVFSVSVLDYFRLTPGPEAVLLPMVILTMIIERFYVGAEEDGPGHALRTLAGTLVVGACCYVVLQGQAIGRLLLAYPELHFFTVAALVLVGRYTGYRLTELWRFRDFPVDTPKQALPA
;
A
#
# COMPACT_ATOMS: atom_id res chain seq x y z
N LEU A 1 -4.39 11.58 -16.19
CA LEU A 1 -5.77 11.87 -15.73
C LEU A 1 -6.37 10.84 -14.77
N LEU A 2 -5.81 9.63 -14.63
CA LEU A 2 -6.36 8.55 -13.78
C LEU A 2 -6.05 8.70 -12.27
N ILE A 3 -5.01 9.47 -11.93
CA ILE A 3 -4.51 9.64 -10.55
C ILE A 3 -5.59 10.16 -9.57
N PRO A 4 -6.42 11.18 -9.90
CA PRO A 4 -7.45 11.68 -8.98
C PRO A 4 -8.53 10.66 -8.66
N LEU A 5 -8.89 9.81 -9.64
CA LEU A 5 -9.85 8.72 -9.43
C LEU A 5 -9.26 7.67 -8.48
N GLY A 6 -8.00 7.27 -8.70
CA GLY A 6 -7.30 6.38 -7.77
C GLY A 6 -7.23 6.97 -6.36
N ALA A 7 -6.92 8.27 -6.24
CA ALA A 7 -6.87 8.97 -4.95
C ALA A 7 -8.24 9.02 -4.25
N LEU A 8 -9.34 9.15 -5.00
CA LEU A 8 -10.70 9.07 -4.45
C LEU A 8 -10.95 7.67 -3.88
N VAL A 9 -10.64 6.62 -4.64
CA VAL A 9 -10.81 5.23 -4.19
C VAL A 9 -9.99 4.95 -2.93
N THR A 10 -8.72 5.38 -2.90
CA THR A 10 -7.88 5.18 -1.71
C THR A 10 -8.35 6.00 -0.52
N ALA A 11 -8.83 7.23 -0.74
CA ALA A 11 -9.43 8.04 0.33
C ALA A 11 -10.70 7.38 0.89
N VAL A 12 -11.57 6.85 0.04
CA VAL A 12 -12.78 6.10 0.45
C VAL A 12 -12.38 4.90 1.31
N PHE A 13 -11.44 4.07 0.86
CA PHE A 13 -10.98 2.92 1.64
C PHE A 13 -10.34 3.35 2.97
N ARG A 14 -9.51 4.40 2.96
CA ARG A 14 -8.84 4.86 4.18
C ARG A 14 -9.80 5.47 5.20
N THR A 15 -10.80 6.23 4.74
CA THR A 15 -11.75 6.93 5.61
C THR A 15 -12.87 6.00 6.08
N LEU A 16 -13.46 5.19 5.20
CA LEU A 16 -14.59 4.31 5.55
C LEU A 16 -14.13 2.99 6.19
N VAL A 17 -13.11 2.34 5.65
CA VAL A 17 -12.63 1.03 6.13
C VAL A 17 -11.57 1.18 7.23
N GLY A 18 -10.85 2.31 7.28
CA GLY A 18 -9.85 2.54 8.33
C GLY A 18 -8.60 1.66 8.21
N VAL A 19 -8.28 1.19 6.99
CA VAL A 19 -7.08 0.36 6.74
C VAL A 19 -5.82 1.21 6.92
N SER A 20 -4.87 0.73 7.72
CA SER A 20 -3.53 1.31 7.80
C SER A 20 -2.79 1.06 6.48
N THR A 21 -2.46 2.13 5.76
CA THR A 21 -1.65 2.07 4.53
C THR A 21 -0.45 3.00 4.65
N PHE A 22 0.58 2.78 3.82
CA PHE A 22 1.71 3.70 3.68
C PHE A 22 1.25 4.99 3.00
N GLY A 23 0.65 5.91 3.76
CA GLY A 23 0.05 7.13 3.23
C GLY A 23 -1.11 6.88 2.25
N THR A 24 -1.62 7.95 1.67
CA THR A 24 -2.78 7.92 0.76
C THR A 24 -2.38 7.69 -0.70
N PHE A 25 -1.13 8.05 -1.06
CA PHE A 25 -0.62 8.02 -2.43
C PHE A 25 0.04 6.68 -2.80
N SER A 26 0.70 6.00 -1.87
CA SER A 26 1.41 4.76 -2.19
C SER A 26 0.52 3.65 -2.75
N PRO A 27 -0.72 3.42 -2.27
CA PRO A 27 -1.59 2.41 -2.89
C PRO A 27 -1.98 2.79 -4.33
N VAL A 28 -2.18 4.08 -4.62
CA VAL A 28 -2.46 4.56 -5.99
C VAL A 28 -1.26 4.35 -6.90
N LEU A 29 -0.07 4.72 -6.42
CA LEU A 29 1.18 4.52 -7.18
C LEU A 29 1.41 3.04 -7.43
N LEU A 30 1.24 2.18 -6.43
CA LEU A 30 1.33 0.73 -6.58
C LEU A 30 0.34 0.22 -7.64
N ALA A 31 -0.92 0.67 -7.60
CA ALA A 31 -1.91 0.30 -8.60
C ALA A 31 -1.48 0.72 -10.01
N LEU A 32 -0.97 1.95 -10.17
CA LEU A 32 -0.44 2.43 -11.44
C LEU A 32 0.74 1.58 -11.90
N SER A 33 1.64 1.17 -11.00
CA SER A 33 2.76 0.30 -11.37
C SER A 33 2.30 -1.03 -11.97
N PHE A 34 1.20 -1.61 -11.49
CA PHE A 34 0.62 -2.82 -12.06
C PHE A 34 -0.17 -2.59 -13.36
N VAL A 35 -0.61 -1.35 -13.61
CA VAL A 35 -1.18 -0.96 -14.91
C VAL A 35 -0.09 -0.84 -15.96
N TYR A 36 1.09 -0.31 -15.60
CA TYR A 36 2.21 -0.09 -16.51
C TYR A 36 3.12 -1.32 -16.69
N ALA A 37 3.48 -2.02 -15.61
CA ALA A 37 4.10 -3.34 -15.65
C ALA A 37 3.03 -4.38 -15.40
N ASP A 38 2.83 -5.26 -16.39
CA ASP A 38 1.91 -6.40 -16.31
C ASP A 38 1.83 -6.95 -14.88
N TRP A 39 0.61 -7.02 -14.34
CA TRP A 39 0.38 -7.32 -12.92
C TRP A 39 1.05 -8.62 -12.45
N ARG A 40 1.25 -9.59 -13.36
CA ARG A 40 1.93 -10.87 -13.04
C ARG A 40 3.41 -10.65 -12.77
N THR A 41 4.07 -9.87 -13.62
CA THR A 41 5.48 -9.51 -13.51
C THR A 41 5.71 -8.62 -12.29
N GLY A 42 4.84 -7.63 -12.08
CA GLY A 42 4.91 -6.74 -10.93
C GLY A 42 4.74 -7.51 -9.60
N LEU A 43 3.79 -8.44 -9.52
CA LEU A 43 3.57 -9.25 -8.32
C LEU A 43 4.75 -10.19 -8.04
N LEU A 44 5.36 -10.77 -9.08
CA LEU A 44 6.52 -11.64 -8.95
C LEU A 44 7.73 -10.89 -8.40
N VAL A 45 8.03 -9.70 -8.95
CA VAL A 45 9.13 -8.86 -8.46
C VAL A 45 8.84 -8.38 -7.03
N PHE A 46 7.60 -7.95 -6.75
CA PHE A 46 7.21 -7.56 -5.39
C PHE A 46 7.43 -8.68 -4.39
N GLY A 47 6.96 -9.90 -4.70
CA GLY A 47 7.14 -11.07 -3.84
C GLY A 47 8.60 -11.45 -3.63
N ALA A 48 9.41 -11.44 -4.70
CA ALA A 48 10.83 -11.77 -4.62
C ALA A 48 11.60 -10.79 -3.72
N VAL A 49 11.41 -9.48 -3.94
CA VAL A 49 12.10 -8.46 -3.16
C VAL A 49 11.58 -8.42 -1.72
N PHE A 50 10.27 -8.59 -1.52
CA PHE A 50 9.69 -8.65 -0.18
C PHE A 50 10.20 -9.85 0.62
N GLY A 51 10.27 -11.03 -0.01
CA GLY A 51 10.82 -12.24 0.60
C GLY A 51 12.30 -12.10 0.97
N LEU A 52 13.12 -11.59 0.04
CA LEU A 52 14.54 -11.31 0.30
C LEU A 52 14.71 -10.26 1.39
N GLY A 53 13.79 -9.29 1.45
CA GLY A 53 13.78 -8.26 2.49
C GLY A 53 13.49 -8.80 3.90
N LEU A 54 12.51 -9.69 4.02
CA LEU A 54 12.23 -10.37 5.30
C LEU A 54 13.39 -11.27 5.72
N ALA A 55 13.99 -12.01 4.77
CA ALA A 55 15.12 -12.88 5.02
C ALA A 55 16.36 -12.12 5.51
N SER A 56 16.68 -11.00 4.87
CA SER A 56 17.80 -10.12 5.27
C SER A 56 17.57 -9.52 6.67
N ARG A 57 16.34 -9.12 7.00
CA ARG A 57 16.00 -8.69 8.36
C ARG A 57 16.26 -9.78 9.40
N ALA A 58 15.84 -11.02 9.12
CA ALA A 58 16.05 -12.17 10.01
C ALA A 58 17.55 -12.50 10.21
N MET A 59 18.38 -12.31 9.18
CA MET A 59 19.84 -12.44 9.32
C MET A 59 20.43 -11.34 10.20
N LEU A 60 20.05 -10.07 9.98
CA LEU A 60 20.61 -8.94 10.73
C LEU A 60 20.11 -8.86 12.17
N GLU A 61 18.93 -9.40 12.48
CA GLU A 61 18.41 -9.48 13.85
C GLU A 61 19.33 -10.31 14.76
N ARG A 62 20.16 -11.20 14.19
CA ARG A 62 21.19 -11.93 14.92
C ARG A 62 22.43 -11.10 15.26
N LEU A 63 22.62 -9.93 14.64
CA LEU A 63 23.90 -9.18 14.67
C LEU A 63 23.97 -8.06 15.72
N LYS A 64 22.92 -7.80 16.52
CA LYS A 64 22.89 -6.79 17.62
C LYS A 64 23.59 -5.44 17.27
N LEU A 65 23.31 -4.87 16.10
CA LEU A 65 23.83 -3.55 15.70
C LEU A 65 22.99 -2.38 16.23
N LEU A 66 23.60 -1.18 16.32
CA LEU A 66 22.90 0.09 16.57
C LEU A 66 21.84 0.35 15.47
N LEU A 67 20.71 0.96 15.87
CA LEU A 67 19.51 1.16 15.06
C LEU A 67 19.80 1.84 13.70
N VAL A 68 20.62 2.88 13.68
CA VAL A 68 20.93 3.68 12.48
C VAL A 68 21.73 2.91 11.41
N PRO A 69 22.89 2.28 11.73
CA PRO A 69 23.64 1.51 10.74
C PRO A 69 22.91 0.24 10.28
N ARG A 70 22.01 -0.33 11.08
CA ARG A 70 21.20 -1.49 10.66
C ARG A 70 20.31 -1.14 9.47
N LEU A 71 19.60 -0.01 9.51
CA LEU A 71 18.73 0.45 8.42
C LEU A 71 19.50 0.64 7.12
N SER A 72 20.66 1.30 7.18
CA SER A 72 21.45 1.59 5.98
C SER A 72 21.92 0.30 5.28
N VAL A 73 22.34 -0.71 6.02
CA VAL A 73 22.76 -2.00 5.44
C VAL A 73 21.58 -2.73 4.79
N VAL A 74 20.43 -2.74 5.46
CA VAL A 74 19.22 -3.40 4.93
C VAL A 74 18.72 -2.70 3.66
N LEU A 75 18.62 -1.37 3.68
CA LEU A 75 18.25 -0.57 2.51
C LEU A 75 19.21 -0.83 1.34
N THR A 76 20.51 -0.87 1.60
CA THR A 76 21.52 -1.16 0.56
C THR A 76 21.32 -2.56 -0.03
N LEU A 77 21.07 -3.56 0.80
CA LEU A 77 20.85 -4.94 0.36
C LEU A 77 19.56 -5.09 -0.45
N VAL A 78 18.51 -4.37 -0.05
CA VAL A 78 17.24 -4.30 -0.78
C VAL A 78 17.41 -3.66 -2.15
N VAL A 79 18.07 -2.50 -2.21
CA VAL A 79 18.33 -1.82 -3.48
C VAL A 79 19.11 -2.75 -4.41
N LEU A 80 20.12 -3.45 -3.88
CA LEU A 80 20.87 -4.46 -4.62
C LEU A 80 19.97 -5.61 -5.10
N SER A 81 19.04 -6.08 -4.26
CA SER A 81 18.06 -7.11 -4.60
C SER A 81 17.09 -6.67 -5.71
N ILE A 82 16.66 -5.41 -5.70
CA ILE A 82 15.79 -4.84 -6.75
C ILE A 82 16.55 -4.79 -8.06
N VAL A 83 17.78 -4.28 -8.06
CA VAL A 83 18.64 -4.25 -9.25
C VAL A 83 18.86 -5.66 -9.80
N PHE A 84 19.10 -6.64 -8.92
CA PHE A 84 19.26 -8.03 -9.32
C PHE A 84 17.98 -8.62 -9.93
N SER A 85 16.82 -8.44 -9.28
CA SER A 85 15.53 -8.91 -9.80
C SER A 85 15.19 -8.29 -11.16
N VAL A 86 15.49 -7.00 -11.36
CA VAL A 86 15.29 -6.31 -12.65
C VAL A 86 16.23 -6.87 -13.71
N SER A 87 17.51 -7.06 -13.37
CA SER A 87 18.51 -7.62 -14.30
C SER A 87 18.15 -9.04 -14.75
N VAL A 88 17.60 -9.85 -13.84
CA VAL A 88 17.05 -11.18 -14.17
C VAL A 88 15.82 -11.05 -15.09
N LEU A 89 14.91 -10.10 -14.82
CA LEU A 89 13.73 -9.87 -15.65
C LEU A 89 14.07 -9.45 -17.08
N ASP A 90 15.05 -8.56 -17.23
CA ASP A 90 15.59 -8.12 -18.53
C ASP A 90 16.21 -9.29 -19.30
N TYR A 91 16.96 -10.15 -18.59
CA TYR A 91 17.52 -11.38 -19.17
C TYR A 91 16.44 -12.33 -19.72
N PHE A 92 15.25 -12.40 -19.09
CA PHE A 92 14.14 -13.23 -19.58
C PHE A 92 13.46 -12.68 -20.85
N ARG A 93 13.93 -11.55 -21.43
CA ARG A 93 13.36 -10.93 -22.65
C ARG A 93 11.85 -10.70 -22.59
N LEU A 94 11.29 -10.53 -21.40
CA LEU A 94 10.02 -9.81 -21.31
C LEU A 94 10.37 -8.36 -21.63
N THR A 95 10.00 -7.89 -22.81
CA THR A 95 10.26 -6.53 -23.28
C THR A 95 9.06 -5.60 -23.01
N PRO A 96 8.76 -5.19 -21.76
CA PRO A 96 8.21 -3.86 -21.56
C PRO A 96 9.28 -2.85 -21.94
N GLY A 97 8.91 -1.77 -22.64
CA GLY A 97 9.84 -0.67 -22.89
C GLY A 97 10.43 -0.13 -21.57
N PRO A 98 11.58 0.55 -21.59
CA PRO A 98 12.24 1.04 -20.38
C PRO A 98 11.31 1.84 -19.44
N GLU A 99 10.35 2.57 -19.99
CA GLU A 99 9.32 3.30 -19.23
C GLU A 99 8.41 2.41 -18.40
N ALA A 100 8.09 1.20 -18.89
CA ALA A 100 7.23 0.25 -18.20
C ALA A 100 7.96 -0.48 -17.05
N VAL A 101 9.29 -0.41 -16.98
CA VAL A 101 10.09 -1.00 -15.89
C VAL A 101 10.48 0.05 -14.85
N LEU A 102 10.82 1.27 -15.29
CA LEU A 102 11.34 2.31 -14.41
C LEU A 102 10.33 2.78 -13.35
N LEU A 103 9.07 2.98 -13.75
CA LEU A 103 8.03 3.48 -12.83
C LEU A 103 7.71 2.46 -11.72
N PRO A 104 7.44 1.17 -12.00
CA PRO A 104 7.31 0.14 -10.96
C PRO A 104 8.54 0.00 -10.09
N MET A 105 9.74 0.13 -10.65
CA MET A 105 10.98 0.03 -9.89
C MET A 105 11.05 1.11 -8.81
N VAL A 106 10.81 2.38 -9.16
CA VAL A 106 10.83 3.51 -8.20
C VAL A 106 9.72 3.38 -7.15
N ILE A 107 8.56 2.86 -7.53
CA ILE A 107 7.45 2.66 -6.59
C ILE A 107 7.75 1.52 -5.62
N LEU A 108 8.37 0.45 -6.13
CA LEU A 108 8.77 -0.69 -5.32
C LEU A 108 9.85 -0.30 -4.31
N THR A 109 10.89 0.42 -4.74
CA THR A 109 11.93 0.93 -3.82
C THR A 109 11.30 1.79 -2.72
N MET A 110 10.39 2.70 -3.08
CA MET A 110 9.69 3.56 -2.12
C MET A 110 8.84 2.78 -1.11
N ILE A 111 8.12 1.74 -1.55
CA ILE A 111 7.30 0.91 -0.65
C ILE A 111 8.18 0.15 0.32
N ILE A 112 9.30 -0.38 -0.16
CA ILE A 112 10.18 -1.16 0.68
C ILE A 112 10.88 -0.26 1.69
N GLU A 113 11.37 0.91 1.28
CA GLU A 113 11.93 1.91 2.19
C GLU A 113 10.96 2.24 3.33
N ARG A 114 9.70 2.55 2.99
CA ARG A 114 8.66 2.79 3.99
C ARG A 114 8.37 1.59 4.87
N PHE A 115 8.37 0.39 4.31
CA PHE A 115 8.20 -0.85 5.08
C PHE A 115 9.29 -1.02 6.12
N TYR A 116 10.55 -0.75 5.78
CA TYR A 116 11.66 -0.90 6.71
C TYR A 116 11.67 0.13 7.81
N VAL A 117 11.48 1.40 7.46
CA VAL A 117 11.37 2.47 8.45
C VAL A 117 10.21 2.15 9.42
N GLY A 118 9.04 1.80 8.90
CA GLY A 118 7.90 1.40 9.74
C GLY A 118 8.14 0.12 10.54
N ALA A 119 8.89 -0.85 10.02
CA ALA A 119 9.20 -2.09 10.74
C ALA A 119 10.18 -1.88 11.89
N GLU A 120 11.00 -0.83 11.85
CA GLU A 120 11.87 -0.43 12.94
C GLU A 120 11.20 0.52 13.94
N GLU A 121 10.41 1.49 13.47
CA GLU A 121 9.74 2.46 14.34
C GLU A 121 8.53 1.86 15.08
N ASP A 122 7.59 1.25 14.34
CA ASP A 122 6.32 0.73 14.87
C ASP A 122 6.35 -0.79 15.13
N GLY A 123 7.46 -1.44 14.78
CA GLY A 123 7.64 -2.88 14.86
C GLY A 123 7.14 -3.65 13.64
N PRO A 124 7.65 -4.88 13.42
CA PRO A 124 7.45 -5.62 12.18
C PRO A 124 6.02 -6.08 11.95
N GLY A 125 5.30 -6.42 13.01
CA GLY A 125 3.91 -6.84 12.90
C GLY A 125 3.00 -5.69 12.43
N HIS A 126 3.28 -4.46 12.86
CA HIS A 126 2.55 -3.29 12.41
C HIS A 126 2.88 -2.98 10.94
N ALA A 127 4.18 -2.95 10.59
CA ALA A 127 4.63 -2.70 9.23
C ALA A 127 4.09 -3.72 8.21
N LEU A 128 4.05 -5.01 8.57
CA LEU A 128 3.51 -6.07 7.72
C LEU A 128 2.01 -5.90 7.49
N ARG A 129 1.24 -5.55 8.53
CA ARG A 129 -0.19 -5.25 8.40
C ARG A 129 -0.43 -4.03 7.51
N THR A 130 0.37 -2.98 7.67
CA THR A 130 0.28 -1.77 6.87
C THR A 130 0.64 -2.01 5.40
N LEU A 131 1.63 -2.86 5.15
CA LEU A 131 1.99 -3.29 3.79
C LEU A 131 0.86 -4.11 3.16
N ALA A 132 0.32 -5.09 3.88
CA ALA A 132 -0.80 -5.90 3.40
C ALA A 132 -2.02 -5.02 3.09
N GLY A 133 -2.34 -4.05 3.95
CA GLY A 133 -3.37 -3.05 3.71
C GLY A 133 -3.11 -2.23 2.43
N THR A 134 -1.86 -1.79 2.24
CA THR A 134 -1.44 -1.05 1.04
C THR A 134 -1.60 -1.89 -0.22
N LEU A 135 -1.24 -3.17 -0.18
CA LEU A 135 -1.35 -4.09 -1.30
C LEU A 135 -2.81 -4.40 -1.65
N VAL A 136 -3.67 -4.62 -0.66
CA VAL A 136 -5.11 -4.87 -0.85
C VAL A 136 -5.81 -3.64 -1.44
N VAL A 137 -5.56 -2.46 -0.87
CA VAL A 137 -6.13 -1.20 -1.38
C VAL A 137 -5.59 -0.91 -2.78
N GLY A 138 -4.30 -1.16 -3.02
CA GLY A 138 -3.68 -1.03 -4.34
C GLY A 138 -4.28 -1.98 -5.38
N ALA A 139 -4.54 -3.24 -5.02
CA ALA A 139 -5.18 -4.22 -5.89
C ALA A 139 -6.63 -3.82 -6.22
N CYS A 140 -7.40 -3.34 -5.23
CA CYS A 140 -8.75 -2.80 -5.47
C CYS A 140 -8.69 -1.60 -6.42
N CYS A 141 -7.76 -0.67 -6.17
CA CYS A 141 -7.55 0.49 -7.03
C CYS A 141 -7.14 0.08 -8.45
N TYR A 142 -6.31 -0.95 -8.60
CA TYR A 142 -5.92 -1.51 -9.90
C TYR A 142 -7.12 -2.02 -10.69
N VAL A 143 -8.00 -2.81 -10.07
CA VAL A 143 -9.22 -3.32 -10.74
C VAL A 143 -10.13 -2.18 -11.19
N VAL A 144 -10.30 -1.15 -10.36
CA VAL A 144 -11.10 0.04 -10.73
C VAL A 144 -10.45 0.81 -11.89
N LEU A 145 -9.13 0.98 -11.87
CA LEU A 145 -8.36 1.66 -12.92
C LEU A 145 -8.33 0.90 -14.25
N GLN A 146 -8.37 -0.44 -14.20
CA GLN A 146 -8.40 -1.30 -15.38
C GLN A 146 -9.72 -1.16 -16.17
N GLY A 147 -10.77 -0.64 -15.54
CA GLY A 147 -12.05 -0.34 -16.19
C GLY A 147 -11.92 0.71 -17.30
N GLN A 148 -11.72 0.26 -18.54
CA GLN A 148 -11.54 1.14 -19.72
C GLN A 148 -12.69 2.13 -19.95
N ALA A 149 -13.89 1.85 -19.42
CA ALA A 149 -15.03 2.76 -19.48
C ALA A 149 -14.78 4.05 -18.68
N ILE A 150 -14.24 3.93 -17.47
CA ILE A 150 -14.02 5.07 -16.56
C ILE A 150 -12.87 5.94 -17.08
N GLY A 151 -11.79 5.31 -17.54
CA GLY A 151 -10.67 6.02 -18.16
C GLY A 151 -11.06 6.82 -19.39
N ARG A 152 -11.88 6.24 -20.29
CA ARG A 152 -12.37 6.95 -21.48
C ARG A 152 -13.33 8.08 -21.13
N LEU A 153 -14.21 7.89 -20.15
CA LEU A 153 -15.14 8.95 -19.71
C LEU A 153 -14.37 10.17 -19.14
N LEU A 154 -13.36 9.93 -18.30
CA LEU A 154 -12.54 10.98 -17.71
C LEU A 154 -11.65 11.71 -18.74
N LEU A 155 -11.25 11.02 -19.81
CA LEU A 155 -10.49 11.63 -20.91
C LEU A 155 -11.40 12.44 -21.84
N ALA A 156 -12.65 12.00 -22.03
CA ALA A 156 -13.64 12.71 -22.86
C ALA A 156 -14.18 13.96 -22.17
N TYR A 157 -14.36 13.94 -20.84
CA TYR A 157 -14.95 15.02 -20.05
C TYR A 157 -14.01 15.43 -18.90
N PRO A 158 -13.04 16.35 -19.12
CA PRO A 158 -12.14 16.81 -18.07
C PRO A 158 -12.87 17.57 -16.94
N GLU A 159 -14.09 18.04 -17.17
CA GLU A 159 -14.98 18.62 -16.16
C GLU A 159 -15.37 17.64 -15.03
N LEU A 160 -15.34 16.32 -15.27
CA LEU A 160 -15.54 15.32 -14.22
C LEU A 160 -14.45 15.36 -13.13
N HIS A 161 -13.28 15.92 -13.43
CA HIS A 161 -12.20 16.06 -12.44
C HIS A 161 -12.57 17.02 -11.32
N PHE A 162 -13.32 18.10 -11.62
CA PHE A 162 -13.84 18.99 -10.59
C PHE A 162 -14.82 18.26 -9.66
N PHE A 163 -15.66 17.37 -10.21
CA PHE A 163 -16.54 16.53 -9.39
C PHE A 163 -15.75 15.55 -8.52
N THR A 164 -14.68 14.96 -9.07
CA THR A 164 -13.78 14.07 -8.31
C THR A 164 -13.11 14.80 -7.16
N VAL A 165 -12.66 16.05 -7.36
CA VAL A 165 -12.08 16.88 -6.31
C VAL A 165 -13.13 17.28 -5.28
N ALA A 166 -14.34 17.65 -5.69
CA ALA A 166 -15.45 17.95 -4.78
C ALA A 166 -15.81 16.72 -3.92
N ALA A 167 -15.87 15.53 -4.52
CA ALA A 167 -16.07 14.27 -3.82
C ALA A 167 -14.91 13.98 -2.85
N LEU A 168 -13.66 14.25 -3.24
CA LEU A 168 -12.50 14.09 -2.37
C LEU A 168 -12.56 15.03 -1.15
N VAL A 169 -13.01 16.27 -1.34
CA VAL A 169 -13.24 17.24 -0.25
C VAL A 169 -14.37 16.77 0.65
N LEU A 170 -15.46 16.23 0.09
CA LEU A 170 -16.58 15.69 0.87
C LEU A 170 -16.13 14.48 1.72
N VAL A 171 -15.38 13.56 1.13
CA VAL A 171 -14.76 12.41 1.83
C VAL A 171 -13.76 12.89 2.88
N GLY A 172 -12.99 13.94 2.59
CA GLY A 172 -12.06 14.55 3.54
C GLY A 172 -12.75 15.24 4.72
N ARG A 173 -13.97 15.77 4.53
CA ARG A 173 -14.84 16.27 5.61
C ARG A 173 -15.63 15.17 6.30
N TYR A 174 -15.63 13.95 5.78
CA TYR A 174 -16.36 12.83 6.35
C TYR A 174 -15.63 12.29 7.59
N THR A 175 -15.96 12.84 8.75
CA THR A 175 -15.56 12.36 10.08
C THR A 175 -16.56 11.34 10.64
N GLY A 176 -17.25 10.59 9.77
CA GLY A 176 -18.15 9.52 10.18
C GLY A 176 -17.40 8.32 10.77
N TYR A 177 -18.06 7.61 11.69
CA TYR A 177 -17.57 6.40 12.37
C TYR A 177 -16.86 5.44 11.42
N ARG A 178 -15.62 5.03 11.74
CA ARG A 178 -14.90 4.00 10.99
C ARG A 178 -15.74 2.72 11.02
N LEU A 179 -15.94 2.03 9.89
CA LEU A 179 -16.65 0.73 9.89
C LEU A 179 -16.00 -0.27 10.86
N THR A 180 -14.69 -0.14 11.09
CA THR A 180 -13.93 -0.93 12.05
C THR A 180 -14.28 -0.63 13.51
N GLU A 181 -14.77 0.58 13.84
CA GLU A 181 -15.30 0.89 15.17
C GLU A 181 -16.67 0.24 15.39
N LEU A 182 -17.54 0.25 14.38
CA LEU A 182 -18.86 -0.40 14.48
C LEU A 182 -18.74 -1.91 14.75
N TRP A 183 -17.70 -2.56 14.21
CA TRP A 183 -17.40 -3.96 14.49
C TRP A 183 -16.75 -4.17 15.87
N ARG A 184 -15.87 -3.28 16.32
CA ARG A 184 -15.23 -3.38 17.64
C ARG A 184 -16.21 -3.17 18.80
N PHE A 185 -17.26 -2.37 18.62
CA PHE A 185 -18.29 -2.16 19.63
C PHE A 185 -19.34 -3.27 19.70
N ARG A 186 -19.28 -4.29 18.84
CA ARG A 186 -20.17 -5.46 18.93
C ARG A 186 -19.70 -6.50 19.94
N ASP A 187 -18.45 -6.40 20.42
CA ASP A 187 -17.82 -7.35 21.35
C ASP A 187 -17.82 -6.87 22.81
N PHE A 188 -18.55 -5.82 23.16
CA PHE A 188 -18.89 -5.53 24.56
C PHE A 188 -20.27 -6.14 24.87
N PRO A 189 -20.35 -7.31 25.52
CA PRO A 189 -21.54 -7.66 26.27
C PRO A 189 -21.76 -6.56 27.30
N VAL A 190 -22.93 -5.93 27.25
CA VAL A 190 -23.40 -5.04 28.30
C VAL A 190 -23.61 -5.90 29.54
N ASP A 191 -22.57 -6.11 30.34
CA ASP A 191 -22.71 -6.63 31.69
C ASP A 191 -23.48 -5.58 32.50
N THR A 192 -24.79 -5.77 32.52
CA THR A 192 -25.70 -5.02 33.38
C THR A 192 -25.38 -5.44 34.81
N PRO A 193 -24.82 -4.56 35.67
CA PRO A 193 -24.58 -4.93 37.05
C PRO A 193 -25.94 -5.16 37.72
N LYS A 194 -26.22 -6.41 38.12
CA LYS A 194 -27.31 -6.74 39.02
C LYS A 194 -27.17 -5.87 40.28
N GLN A 195 -28.07 -4.91 40.44
CA GLN A 195 -28.34 -4.24 41.70
C GLN A 195 -28.71 -5.30 42.74
N ALA A 196 -27.72 -5.76 43.50
CA ALA A 196 -27.94 -6.38 44.80
C ALA A 196 -27.96 -5.24 45.82
N LEU A 197 -29.16 -4.83 46.22
CA LEU A 197 -29.34 -3.98 47.40
C LEU A 197 -29.46 -4.92 48.61
N PRO A 198 -28.53 -4.89 49.60
CA PRO A 198 -28.67 -5.64 50.83
C PRO A 198 -29.56 -4.89 51.85
N ALA A 199 -30.38 -5.71 52.54
CA ALA A 199 -31.11 -5.51 53.80
C ALA A 199 -32.23 -4.45 53.83
#